data_AF-A0A7Z1N1A9-F1
#
_entry.id   AF-A0A7Z1N1A9-F1
#
_cell.length_a   1.000
_cell.length_b   1.000
_cell.length_c   1.000
_cell.angle_alpha   90.00
_cell.angle_beta   90.00
_cell.angle_gamma   90.00
#
_symmetry.space_group_name_H-M   'P 1'
#
loop_
_entity.id
_entity.type
_entity.pdbx_description
1 polymer ?
#
loop_
_entity_poly.entity_id
_entity_poly.type
_entity_poly.pdbx_seq_one_letter_code
_entity_poly.pdbx_strand_id
1 'polypeptide(L)' 'GFVFEDSNALSLLRAIRRAFVLWSRPSLWRYVQRQAMNMDFSWQVAANSYRELYQRLM' A
#
# COMPACT_ATOMS: atom_id res chain seq x y z
N GLY A 1 -1.37 -2.56 -4.16
CA GLY A 1 -0.52 -3.72 -3.86
C GLY A 1 -1.36 -4.98 -3.74
N PHE A 2 -0.88 -6.00 -3.03
CA PHE A 2 -1.62 -7.23 -2.74
C PHE A 2 -1.81 -7.36 -1.23
N VAL A 3 -3.03 -7.58 -0.78
CA VAL A 3 -3.41 -7.70 0.64
C VAL A 3 -4.21 -8.97 0.84
N PHE A 4 -4.01 -9.66 1.96
CA PHE A 4 -4.79 -10.82 2.39
C PHE A 4 -5.31 -10.58 3.81
N GLU A 5 -6.37 -11.29 4.21
CA GLU A 5 -7.12 -10.98 5.43
C GLU A 5 -6.72 -11.88 6.59
N ASP A 6 -6.81 -13.19 6.40
CA ASP A 6 -6.52 -14.15 7.46
C ASP A 6 -5.03 -14.45 7.57
N SER A 7 -4.53 -14.57 8.80
CA SER A 7 -3.17 -15.04 9.11
C SER A 7 -3.00 -16.56 8.89
N ASN A 8 -3.38 -17.06 7.72
CA ASN A 8 -3.23 -18.46 7.33
C ASN A 8 -2.65 -18.60 5.91
N ALA A 9 -2.09 -19.79 5.64
CA ALA A 9 -1.40 -20.08 4.38
C ALA A 9 -2.32 -19.95 3.15
N LEU A 10 -3.61 -20.26 3.28
CA LEU A 10 -4.56 -20.19 2.17
C LEU A 10 -4.80 -18.73 1.74
N SER A 11 -4.97 -17.82 2.70
CA SER A 11 -5.18 -16.40 2.43
C SER A 11 -3.94 -15.78 1.78
N LEU A 12 -2.74 -16.12 2.28
CA LEU A 12 -1.48 -15.74 1.67
C LEU A 12 -1.35 -16.25 0.23
N LEU A 13 -1.65 -17.54 -0.01
CA LEU A 13 -1.58 -18.14 -1.35
C LEU A 13 -2.50 -17.43 -2.36
N ARG A 14 -3.68 -16.97 -1.93
CA ARG A 14 -4.60 -16.20 -2.76
C ARG A 14 -4.01 -14.83 -3.16
N ALA A 15 -3.29 -14.16 -2.27
CA ALA A 15 -2.57 -12.92 -2.61
C ALA A 15 -1.43 -13.18 -3.60
N ILE A 16 -0.64 -14.23 -3.38
CA ILE A 16 0.45 -14.63 -4.29
C ILE A 16 -0.09 -14.95 -5.69
N ARG A 17 -1.19 -15.70 -5.80
CA ARG A 17 -1.84 -15.99 -7.09
C ARG A 17 -2.27 -14.70 -7.82
N ARG A 18 -2.85 -13.72 -7.11
CA ARG A 18 -3.18 -12.42 -7.70
C ARG A 18 -1.96 -11.67 -8.21
N ALA A 19 -0.81 -11.81 -7.53
CA ALA A 19 0.45 -11.24 -8.01
C ALA A 19 0.90 -11.83 -9.35
N PHE A 20 0.86 -13.16 -9.49
CA PHE A 20 1.17 -13.81 -10.77
C PHE A 20 0.18 -13.47 -11.90
N VAL A 21 -1.11 -13.35 -11.58
CA VAL A 21 -2.13 -12.91 -12.54
C VAL A 21 -1.87 -11.48 -13.04
N LEU A 22 -1.40 -10.59 -12.17
CA LEU A 22 -1.04 -9.23 -12.58
C LEU A 22 0.29 -9.20 -13.34
N TRP A 23 1.27 -10.01 -12.92
CA TRP A 23 2.58 -10.13 -13.57
C TRP A 23 2.47 -10.53 -15.04
N SER A 24 1.54 -11.44 -15.37
CA SER A 24 1.28 -11.84 -16.76
C SER A 24 0.67 -10.73 -17.65
N ARG A 25 0.38 -9.55 -17.09
CA ARG A 25 -0.18 -8.38 -17.77
C ARG A 25 0.75 -7.16 -17.62
N PRO A 26 1.80 -7.03 -18.46
CA PRO A 26 2.87 -6.05 -18.25
C PRO A 26 2.41 -4.58 -18.18
N SER A 27 1.37 -4.20 -18.92
CA SER A 27 0.81 -2.84 -18.88
C SER A 27 0.18 -2.52 -17.53
N LEU A 28 -0.65 -3.43 -17.01
CA LEU A 28 -1.27 -3.30 -15.68
C LEU A 28 -0.25 -3.39 -14.56
N TRP A 29 0.76 -4.25 -14.70
CA TRP A 29 1.86 -4.35 -13.76
C TRP A 29 2.60 -3.00 -13.61
N ARG A 30 3.02 -2.40 -14.73
CA ARG A 30 3.67 -1.08 -14.71
C ARG A 30 2.76 0.02 -14.16
N TYR A 31 1.46 -0.04 -14.46
CA TYR A 31 0.50 0.91 -13.91
C TYR A 31 0.50 0.87 -12.38
N VAL A 32 0.37 -0.34 -11.78
CA VAL A 32 0.39 -0.51 -10.32
C VAL A 32 1.73 -0.07 -9.72
N GLN A 33 2.86 -0.36 -10.38
CA GLN A 33 4.17 0.12 -9.94
C GLN A 33 4.24 1.65 -9.88
N ARG A 34 3.82 2.34 -10.94
CA ARG A 34 3.83 3.83 -10.96
C ARG A 34 2.92 4.41 -9.88
N GLN A 35 1.73 3.83 -9.69
CA GLN A 35 0.82 4.26 -8.62
C GLN A 35 1.47 4.10 -7.24
N ALA A 36 2.15 2.97 -6.98
CA ALA A 36 2.84 2.74 -5.71
C ALA A 36 4.02 3.71 -5.50
N MET A 37 4.80 3.98 -6.54
CA MET A 37 5.93 4.92 -6.48
C MET A 37 5.50 6.38 -6.28
N ASN A 38 4.25 6.73 -6.64
CA ASN A 38 3.70 8.07 -6.47
C ASN A 38 3.06 8.30 -5.08
N MET A 39 3.04 7.30 -4.20
CA MET A 39 2.49 7.46 -2.86
C MET A 39 3.44 8.30 -2.00
N ASP A 40 2.91 9.33 -1.35
CA ASP A 40 3.68 10.19 -0.44
C ASP A 40 3.69 9.60 0.99
N PHE A 41 4.86 9.20 1.44
CA PHE A 41 5.14 8.76 2.80
C PHE A 41 6.16 9.69 3.50
N SER A 42 6.17 10.98 3.14
CA SER A 42 7.11 11.95 3.68
C SER A 42 6.87 12.26 5.15
N TRP A 43 7.95 12.64 5.84
CA TRP A 43 7.90 13.10 7.23
C TRP A 43 7.00 14.32 7.42
N GLN A 44 6.86 15.17 6.40
CA GLN A 44 6.01 16.36 6.46
C GLN A 44 4.54 16.00 6.68
N VAL A 45 4.05 14.95 6.01
CA VAL A 45 2.68 14.44 6.17
C VAL A 45 2.44 13.99 7.61
N ALA A 46 3.36 13.20 8.17
CA ALA A 46 3.26 12.75 9.57
C ALA A 46 3.35 13.93 10.55
N ALA A 47 4.28 14.87 10.33
CA ALA A 47 4.49 16.03 11.20
C ALA A 47 3.26 16.94 11.27
N ASN A 48 2.53 17.12 10.17
CA ASN A 48 1.30 17.91 10.16
C ASN A 48 0.24 17.32 11.11
N SER A 49 0.04 15.99 11.11
CA SER A 49 -0.88 15.32 12.02
C SER A 49 -0.47 15.50 13.49
N TYR A 50 0.83 15.41 13.80
CA TYR A 50 1.32 15.68 15.17
C TYR A 50 1.13 17.13 15.57
N ARG A 51 1.36 18.08 14.66
CA ARG A 51 1.14 19.50 14.91
C ARG A 51 -0.33 19.78 15.24
N GLU A 52 -1.26 19.22 14.47
CA GLU A 52 -2.70 19.34 14.74
C GLU A 52 -3.08 18.74 16.09
N LEU A 53 -2.51 17.58 16.44
CA LEU A 53 -2.71 16.96 17.75
C LEU A 53 -2.24 17.89 18.87
N TYR A 54 -1.02 18.45 18.76
CA TYR A 54 -0.49 19.38 19.76
C TYR A 54 -1.32 20.65 19.88
N GLN A 55 -1.82 21.20 18.78
CA GLN A 55 -2.70 22.37 18.79
C GLN A 55 -4.03 22.13 19.50
N ARG A 56 -4.54 20.89 19.51
CA ARG A 56 -5.79 20.55 20.23
C ARG A 56 -5.60 20.38 21.73
N LEU A 57 -4.37 20.14 22.18
CA LEU A 57 -4.05 19.90 23.58
C LEU A 57 -3.63 21.18 24.33
N MET A 58 -3.39 22.29 23.60
CA MET A 58 -3.13 23.62 24.15
C MET A 58 -4.41 24.45 24.15
#